data_AF-A0A9J6ZNI5-F1
#
_entry.id   AF-A0A9J6ZNI5-F1
#
_cell.length_a   1.000
_cell.length_b   1.000
_cell.length_c   1.000
_cell.angle_alpha   90.00
_cell.angle_beta   90.00
_cell.angle_gamma   90.00
#
_symmetry.space_group_name_H-M   'P 1'
#
loop_
_entity.id
_entity.type
_entity.pdbx_description
1 polymer ?
#
loop_
_entity_poly.entity_id
_entity_poly.type
_entity_poly.pdbx_seq_one_letter_code
_entity_poly.pdbx_strand_id
1 'polypeptide(L)'
;MMKKLLILFIVVIVFGSCQKEEVGKNIVGDETLISDINVSKLNSEAKRYYGNMAKFISLTTSDLKSIHVSRLKSSSSEDTDSLLNPIVEEFANLEIVDESGSQISFFDLSDSDREIFLDHWVTACAADMTPKLNDSIIGKELEEYVQIQNDAFDEVMEELGNSDTTKLKSSVAKLSQNELYGMISSRVVERIKEKSETYANELLQKKPELSSTLKSSTSHPDYVDPSKVLEQLRSHADRGNVLINLPGSVWLSAYLFYYDPLAITKYVGIGKYPPGHVSIIKQTKSNLPTSIYGDGVTISSQNGRGVIDENVNTHWNCKAHLCYVKKRKWQWRGFKSGFKTVYPDADKVIAYAESQIGKPYCSGWDFITAKSRTSCFICTTITWRSFDREGFNIHRLLARWMPTIAPADILLSDHVVEKHKIK
;
A
#
# COMPACT_ATOMS: atom_id res chain seq x y z
N MET A 1 -38.18 -12.55 -66.46
CA MET A 1 -37.82 -13.89 -65.96
C MET A 1 -36.36 -14.14 -66.36
N MET A 2 -35.44 -14.18 -65.37
CA MET A 2 -34.05 -14.72 -65.36
C MET A 2 -33.10 -14.37 -66.54
N LYS A 3 -31.85 -13.91 -66.35
CA LYS A 3 -30.78 -14.44 -65.49
C LYS A 3 -29.75 -13.33 -65.18
N LYS A 4 -29.34 -13.22 -63.92
CA LYS A 4 -28.11 -12.52 -63.50
C LYS A 4 -26.92 -13.46 -63.73
N LEU A 5 -25.88 -13.00 -64.41
CA LEU A 5 -24.56 -13.65 -64.43
C LEU A 5 -23.64 -12.87 -63.48
N LEU A 6 -23.06 -13.59 -62.55
CA LEU A 6 -22.13 -13.13 -61.51
C LEU A 6 -20.72 -13.12 -62.12
N ILE A 7 -19.99 -12.01 -62.04
CA ILE A 7 -18.54 -11.97 -62.26
C ILE A 7 -17.91 -11.44 -60.98
N LEU A 8 -17.14 -12.32 -60.34
CA LEU A 8 -16.43 -12.12 -59.08
C LEU A 8 -15.03 -11.57 -59.39
N PHE A 9 -14.73 -10.34 -58.95
CA PHE A 9 -13.35 -9.82 -58.93
C PHE A 9 -12.75 -10.08 -57.55
N ILE A 10 -11.75 -10.95 -57.48
CA ILE A 10 -10.92 -11.17 -56.29
C ILE A 10 -9.75 -10.18 -56.37
N VAL A 11 -9.71 -9.21 -55.47
CA VAL A 11 -8.54 -8.36 -55.23
C VAL A 11 -7.73 -9.00 -54.11
N VAL A 12 -6.54 -9.49 -54.44
CA VAL A 12 -5.53 -9.96 -53.47
C VAL A 12 -4.76 -8.74 -52.98
N ILE A 13 -5.02 -8.30 -51.75
CA ILE A 13 -4.19 -7.31 -51.04
C ILE A 13 -3.19 -8.09 -50.17
N VAL A 14 -1.92 -7.99 -50.53
CA VAL A 14 -0.78 -8.53 -49.77
C VAL A 14 -0.58 -7.66 -48.54
N PHE A 15 -0.95 -8.16 -47.36
CA PHE A 15 -0.60 -7.55 -46.07
C PHE A 15 0.85 -7.88 -45.72
N GLY A 16 1.75 -6.93 -45.98
CA GLY A 16 3.02 -6.83 -45.25
C GLY A 16 2.72 -6.38 -43.81
N SER A 17 2.68 -7.33 -42.88
CA SER A 17 2.48 -7.05 -41.46
C SER A 17 3.79 -6.55 -40.83
N CYS A 18 4.02 -5.24 -40.88
CA CYS A 18 4.80 -4.58 -39.83
C CYS A 18 3.91 -4.51 -38.60
N GLN A 19 4.09 -5.44 -37.67
CA GLN A 19 3.54 -5.33 -36.32
C GLN A 19 4.15 -4.10 -35.66
N LYS A 20 3.37 -3.02 -35.68
CA LYS A 20 3.56 -1.88 -34.79
C LYS A 20 3.18 -2.39 -33.41
N GLU A 21 4.15 -2.43 -32.50
CA GLU A 21 3.95 -2.77 -31.09
C GLU A 21 2.76 -1.98 -30.55
N GLU A 22 1.76 -2.69 -30.00
CA GLU A 22 0.73 -2.09 -29.16
C GLU A 22 1.41 -1.57 -27.89
N VAL A 23 1.83 -0.30 -27.95
CA VAL A 23 2.08 0.51 -26.77
C VAL A 23 0.83 0.41 -25.89
N GLY A 24 1.04 -0.05 -24.66
CA GLY A 24 0.00 -0.43 -23.71
C GLY A 24 -1.20 0.51 -23.75
N LYS A 25 -2.38 -0.08 -23.99
CA LYS A 25 -3.65 0.62 -23.80
C LYS A 25 -3.63 1.25 -22.41
N ASN A 26 -3.70 2.58 -22.34
CA ASN A 26 -4.15 3.28 -21.15
C ASN A 26 -5.47 2.62 -20.74
N ILE A 27 -5.44 1.83 -19.67
CA ILE A 27 -6.63 1.25 -19.07
C ILE A 27 -7.37 2.44 -18.44
N VAL A 28 -8.22 3.10 -19.22
CA VAL A 28 -9.26 3.97 -18.66
C VAL A 28 -10.22 3.01 -17.98
N GLY A 29 -10.07 2.84 -16.66
CA GLY A 29 -10.92 1.93 -15.90
C GLY A 29 -12.39 2.30 -16.06
N ASP A 30 -13.22 1.30 -16.31
CA ASP A 30 -14.68 1.46 -16.23
C ASP A 30 -15.04 2.04 -14.86
N GLU A 31 -16.04 2.92 -14.83
CA GLU A 31 -16.53 3.49 -13.59
C GLU A 31 -17.07 2.37 -12.68
N THR A 32 -16.60 2.32 -11.45
CA THR A 32 -17.14 1.43 -10.41
C THR A 32 -18.10 2.23 -9.54
N LEU A 33 -19.37 1.83 -9.50
CA LEU A 33 -20.33 2.44 -8.59
C LEU A 33 -20.16 1.85 -7.18
N ILE A 34 -20.34 2.68 -6.16
CA ILE A 34 -20.28 2.20 -4.77
C ILE A 34 -21.38 1.17 -4.49
N SER A 35 -22.55 1.32 -5.12
CA SER A 35 -23.66 0.38 -5.04
C SER A 35 -23.33 -1.03 -5.56
N ASP A 36 -22.31 -1.17 -6.39
CA ASP A 36 -21.92 -2.47 -6.96
C ASP A 36 -21.05 -3.28 -5.99
N ILE A 37 -20.54 -2.64 -4.92
CA ILE A 37 -19.73 -3.29 -3.89
C ILE A 37 -20.65 -4.08 -2.95
N ASN A 38 -20.44 -5.38 -2.87
CA ASN A 38 -21.20 -6.24 -1.97
C ASN A 38 -20.74 -6.05 -0.50
N VAL A 39 -21.39 -5.12 0.20
CA VAL A 39 -21.09 -4.74 1.58
C VAL A 39 -21.18 -5.94 2.56
N SER A 40 -21.99 -6.96 2.29
CA SER A 40 -22.12 -8.13 3.19
C SER A 40 -20.93 -9.09 3.11
N LYS A 41 -20.10 -9.00 2.06
CA LYS A 41 -18.90 -9.84 1.88
C LYS A 41 -17.61 -9.21 2.38
N LEU A 42 -17.68 -7.95 2.80
CA LEU A 42 -16.52 -7.20 3.29
C LEU A 42 -16.07 -7.76 4.65
N ASN A 43 -14.76 -7.96 4.81
CA ASN A 43 -14.15 -8.40 6.05
C ASN A 43 -14.40 -7.36 7.17
N SER A 44 -14.74 -7.83 8.37
CA SER A 44 -15.11 -6.95 9.50
C SER A 44 -13.95 -6.09 9.98
N GLU A 45 -12.73 -6.63 10.04
CA GLU A 45 -11.55 -5.87 10.46
C GLU A 45 -11.14 -4.84 9.41
N ALA A 46 -11.30 -5.13 8.12
CA ALA A 46 -11.11 -4.13 7.06
C ALA A 46 -12.11 -2.96 7.18
N LYS A 47 -13.39 -3.26 7.44
CA LYS A 47 -14.40 -2.20 7.68
C LYS A 47 -14.08 -1.39 8.91
N ARG A 48 -13.78 -2.06 10.03
CA ARG A 48 -13.42 -1.40 11.30
C ARG A 48 -12.20 -0.52 11.13
N TYR A 49 -11.19 -1.00 10.40
CA TYR A 49 -9.98 -0.26 10.08
C TYR A 49 -10.23 1.06 9.36
N TYR A 50 -10.91 1.02 8.21
CA TYR A 50 -11.22 2.24 7.47
C TYR A 50 -12.27 3.10 8.19
N GLY A 51 -13.20 2.49 8.92
CA GLY A 51 -14.17 3.19 9.78
C GLY A 51 -13.49 4.00 10.89
N ASN A 52 -12.45 3.45 11.52
CA ASN A 52 -11.64 4.16 12.50
C ASN A 52 -10.94 5.38 11.87
N MET A 53 -10.48 5.25 10.63
CA MET A 53 -9.88 6.37 9.88
C MET A 53 -10.92 7.45 9.52
N ALA A 54 -12.11 7.04 9.10
CA ALA A 54 -13.24 7.94 8.85
C ALA A 54 -13.69 8.69 10.12
N LYS A 55 -13.71 8.00 11.28
CA LYS A 55 -13.98 8.62 12.58
C LYS A 55 -12.89 9.63 12.94
N PHE A 56 -11.63 9.27 12.73
CA PHE A 56 -10.49 10.15 13.02
C PHE A 56 -10.50 11.43 12.18
N ILE A 57 -10.69 11.33 10.86
CA ILE A 57 -10.76 12.50 9.98
C ILE A 57 -11.95 13.40 10.36
N SER A 58 -13.12 12.81 10.65
CA SER A 58 -14.30 13.58 11.08
C SER A 58 -14.05 14.40 12.34
N LEU A 59 -13.30 13.83 13.29
CA LEU A 59 -12.95 14.49 14.56
C LEU A 59 -11.88 15.56 14.42
N THR A 60 -10.88 15.32 13.56
CA THR A 60 -9.72 16.23 13.44
C THR A 60 -9.92 17.32 12.40
N THR A 61 -10.98 17.26 11.57
CA THR A 61 -11.12 18.17 10.42
C THR A 61 -12.50 18.82 10.27
N SER A 62 -13.35 18.76 11.30
CA SER A 62 -14.71 19.32 11.27
C SER A 62 -14.74 20.75 10.72
N ASP A 63 -13.83 21.59 11.20
CA ASP A 63 -13.80 23.03 10.89
C ASP A 63 -12.82 23.41 9.77
N LEU A 64 -12.14 22.43 9.17
CA LEU A 64 -11.21 22.70 8.07
C LEU A 64 -11.95 22.98 6.76
N LYS A 65 -11.44 23.95 6.01
CA LYS A 65 -11.87 24.30 4.64
C LYS A 65 -10.68 24.20 3.69
N SER A 66 -10.92 24.02 2.39
CA SER A 66 -9.84 23.85 1.41
C SER A 66 -8.83 25.00 1.44
N ILE A 67 -9.30 26.25 1.60
CA ILE A 67 -8.44 27.45 1.69
C ILE A 67 -7.43 27.33 2.84
N HIS A 68 -7.83 26.76 3.98
CA HIS A 68 -6.93 26.53 5.12
C HIS A 68 -5.88 25.47 4.77
N VAL A 69 -6.29 24.39 4.12
CA VAL A 69 -5.39 23.30 3.69
C VAL A 69 -4.40 23.79 2.62
N SER A 70 -4.84 24.59 1.64
CA SER A 70 -3.97 25.17 0.63
C SER A 70 -2.92 26.11 1.24
N ARG A 71 -3.31 26.90 2.25
CA ARG A 71 -2.37 27.75 3.00
C ARG A 71 -1.32 26.92 3.73
N LEU A 72 -1.74 25.84 4.40
CA LEU A 72 -0.84 24.89 5.08
C LEU A 72 0.12 24.21 4.09
N LYS A 73 -0.35 23.82 2.90
CA LYS A 73 0.53 23.29 1.83
C LYS A 73 1.55 24.33 1.37
N SER A 74 1.17 25.60 1.24
CA SER A 74 2.05 26.68 0.76
C SER A 74 3.05 27.20 1.79
N SER A 75 2.80 27.03 3.10
CA SER A 75 3.71 27.47 4.17
C SER A 75 4.90 26.52 4.43
N SER A 76 4.98 25.41 3.71
CA SER A 76 5.85 24.27 4.04
C SER A 76 7.28 24.31 3.48
N SER A 77 7.76 25.43 2.94
CA SER A 77 9.17 25.49 2.49
C SER A 77 10.18 25.75 3.61
N GLU A 78 9.79 26.33 4.76
CA GLU A 78 10.76 26.69 5.82
C GLU A 78 10.30 26.47 7.27
N ASP A 79 9.02 26.22 7.57
CA ASP A 79 8.54 25.98 8.95
C ASP A 79 8.24 24.50 9.23
N THR A 80 9.07 23.89 10.09
CA THR A 80 8.95 22.49 10.52
C THR A 80 7.68 22.17 11.33
N ASP A 81 7.00 23.20 11.86
CA ASP A 81 5.72 23.05 12.58
C ASP A 81 4.49 23.04 11.66
N SER A 82 4.66 23.28 10.35
CA SER A 82 3.56 23.38 9.37
C SER A 82 3.15 22.06 8.72
N LEU A 83 3.71 20.93 9.16
CA LEU A 83 3.41 19.61 8.61
C LEU A 83 1.93 19.27 8.81
N LEU A 84 1.19 19.24 7.70
CA LEU A 84 -0.16 18.68 7.67
C LEU A 84 -0.12 17.29 8.28
N ASN A 85 -1.02 17.01 9.23
CA ASN A 85 -1.31 15.66 9.67
C ASN A 85 -1.45 14.74 8.42
N PRO A 86 -0.71 13.62 8.33
CA PRO A 86 -0.72 12.70 7.18
C PRO A 86 -2.10 12.17 6.75
N ILE A 87 -3.07 12.13 7.66
CA ILE A 87 -4.47 11.77 7.33
C ILE A 87 -5.17 12.97 6.69
N VAL A 88 -4.92 14.20 7.13
CA VAL A 88 -5.43 15.39 6.42
C VAL A 88 -4.79 15.56 5.07
N GLU A 89 -3.49 15.28 4.96
CA GLU A 89 -2.78 15.24 3.68
C GLU A 89 -3.43 14.22 2.72
N GLU A 90 -3.84 13.05 3.20
CA GLU A 90 -4.56 12.07 2.37
C GLU A 90 -5.83 12.66 1.76
N PHE A 91 -6.71 13.19 2.61
CA PHE A 91 -7.98 13.74 2.17
C PHE A 91 -7.80 15.01 1.33
N ALA A 92 -6.69 15.74 1.51
CA ALA A 92 -6.30 16.87 0.68
C ALA A 92 -5.76 16.47 -0.70
N ASN A 93 -5.36 15.21 -0.88
CA ASN A 93 -4.80 14.66 -2.11
C ASN A 93 -5.79 13.73 -2.85
N LEU A 94 -6.99 13.55 -2.29
CA LEU A 94 -8.09 12.88 -2.98
C LEU A 94 -8.48 13.66 -4.23
N GLU A 95 -8.54 12.95 -5.35
CA GLU A 95 -9.10 13.48 -6.58
C GLU A 95 -10.60 13.24 -6.59
N ILE A 96 -11.37 14.30 -6.33
CA ILE A 96 -12.83 14.25 -6.31
C ILE A 96 -13.33 15.19 -7.41
N VAL A 97 -14.19 14.69 -8.28
CA VAL A 97 -14.89 15.50 -9.29
C VAL A 97 -16.39 15.45 -9.06
N ASP A 98 -17.08 16.57 -9.26
CA ASP A 98 -18.54 16.64 -9.22
C ASP A 98 -19.20 16.15 -10.52
N GLU A 99 -20.53 16.25 -10.61
CA GLU A 99 -21.31 15.88 -11.80
C GLU A 99 -20.93 16.68 -13.07
N SER A 100 -20.43 17.90 -12.91
CA SER A 100 -19.96 18.73 -14.03
C SER A 100 -18.55 18.35 -14.50
N GLY A 101 -17.87 17.49 -13.75
CA GLY A 101 -16.46 17.14 -13.95
C GLY A 101 -15.48 18.13 -13.31
N SER A 102 -15.99 19.10 -12.54
CA SER A 102 -15.17 20.07 -11.83
C SER A 102 -14.53 19.42 -10.61
N GLN A 103 -13.25 19.69 -10.38
CA GLN A 103 -12.56 19.20 -9.19
C GLN A 103 -13.11 19.90 -7.95
N ILE A 104 -13.46 19.11 -6.93
CA ILE A 104 -13.92 19.59 -5.63
C ILE A 104 -13.00 19.06 -4.52
N SER A 105 -12.98 19.78 -3.40
CA SER A 105 -12.24 19.37 -2.21
C SER A 105 -13.17 18.65 -1.23
N PHE A 106 -12.67 17.57 -0.60
CA PHE A 106 -13.34 16.95 0.54
C PHE A 106 -13.66 17.97 1.65
N PHE A 107 -12.76 18.94 1.85
CA PHE A 107 -12.92 19.97 2.87
C PHE A 107 -13.96 21.05 2.52
N ASP A 108 -14.49 21.05 1.30
CA ASP A 108 -15.54 22.00 0.90
C ASP A 108 -16.93 21.35 0.80
N LEU A 109 -17.00 20.03 0.96
CA LEU A 109 -18.27 19.30 1.08
C LEU A 109 -19.07 19.76 2.31
N SER A 110 -20.40 19.71 2.21
CA SER A 110 -21.30 19.91 3.36
C SER A 110 -21.09 18.80 4.40
N ASP A 111 -21.49 19.02 5.66
CA ASP A 111 -21.31 18.00 6.71
C ASP A 111 -22.02 16.69 6.36
N SER A 112 -23.22 16.77 5.78
CA SER A 112 -23.96 15.59 5.29
C SER A 112 -23.25 14.90 4.14
N ASP A 113 -22.68 15.66 3.18
CA ASP A 113 -21.95 15.06 2.06
C ASP A 113 -20.64 14.43 2.51
N ARG A 114 -19.95 15.03 3.49
CA ARG A 114 -18.74 14.47 4.09
C ARG A 114 -19.03 13.12 4.74
N GLU A 115 -20.11 13.01 5.51
CA GLU A 115 -20.51 11.76 6.16
C GLU A 115 -20.77 10.65 5.13
N ILE A 116 -21.54 10.95 4.08
CA ILE A 116 -21.82 9.99 2.99
C ILE A 116 -20.54 9.65 2.23
N PHE A 117 -19.69 10.64 1.94
CA PHE A 117 -18.41 10.41 1.26
C PHE A 117 -17.53 9.47 2.06
N LEU A 118 -17.43 9.68 3.37
CA LEU A 118 -16.63 8.85 4.25
C LEU A 118 -17.15 7.41 4.30
N ASP A 119 -18.47 7.19 4.37
CA ASP A 119 -19.05 5.85 4.29
C ASP A 119 -18.72 5.14 2.97
N HIS A 120 -18.84 5.85 1.85
CA HIS A 120 -18.46 5.35 0.53
C HIS A 120 -16.96 5.05 0.43
N TRP A 121 -16.13 5.92 0.99
CA TRP A 121 -14.68 5.74 1.07
C TRP A 121 -14.32 4.49 1.89
N VAL A 122 -14.92 4.32 3.08
CA VAL A 122 -14.75 3.13 3.92
C VAL A 122 -15.14 1.87 3.14
N THR A 123 -16.28 1.89 2.48
CA THR A 123 -16.78 0.75 1.69
C THR A 123 -15.83 0.36 0.57
N ALA A 124 -15.37 1.33 -0.23
CA ALA A 124 -14.46 1.08 -1.34
C ALA A 124 -13.08 0.60 -0.87
N CYS A 125 -12.53 1.22 0.16
CA CYS A 125 -11.21 0.87 0.69
C CYS A 125 -11.22 -0.50 1.38
N ALA A 126 -12.25 -0.81 2.18
CA ALA A 126 -12.42 -2.13 2.78
C ALA A 126 -12.59 -3.23 1.73
N ALA A 127 -13.22 -2.93 0.59
CA ALA A 127 -13.35 -3.88 -0.53
C ALA A 127 -12.00 -4.29 -1.12
N ASP A 128 -11.03 -3.37 -1.22
CA ASP A 128 -9.70 -3.69 -1.73
C ASP A 128 -8.79 -4.40 -0.71
N MET A 129 -9.05 -4.22 0.60
CA MET A 129 -8.33 -4.94 1.66
C MET A 129 -8.89 -6.35 1.91
N THR A 130 -10.21 -6.54 1.76
CA THR A 130 -10.91 -7.79 2.08
C THR A 130 -10.31 -9.05 1.42
N PRO A 131 -9.99 -9.08 0.11
CA PRO A 131 -9.41 -10.27 -0.51
C PRO A 131 -8.08 -10.71 0.11
N LYS A 132 -7.30 -9.76 0.64
CA LYS A 132 -5.99 -10.01 1.27
C LYS A 132 -6.16 -10.62 2.66
N LEU A 133 -7.14 -10.12 3.42
CA LEU A 133 -7.48 -10.68 4.74
C LEU A 133 -8.15 -12.06 4.62
N ASN A 134 -8.86 -12.30 3.52
CA ASN A 134 -9.45 -13.61 3.22
C ASN A 134 -8.48 -14.57 2.50
N ASP A 135 -7.20 -14.20 2.37
CA ASP A 135 -6.19 -15.05 1.76
C ASP A 135 -6.01 -16.35 2.55
N SER A 136 -6.10 -17.50 1.88
CA SER A 136 -6.00 -18.81 2.53
C SER A 136 -4.61 -19.14 3.09
N ILE A 137 -3.56 -18.40 2.70
CA ILE A 137 -2.16 -18.66 3.07
C ILE A 137 -1.71 -17.74 4.20
N ILE A 138 -2.01 -16.44 4.09
CA ILE A 138 -1.52 -15.40 5.02
C ILE A 138 -2.62 -14.51 5.61
N GLY A 139 -3.87 -14.71 5.20
CA GLY A 139 -4.95 -13.76 5.44
C GLY A 139 -5.31 -13.65 6.91
N LYS A 140 -5.32 -14.78 7.63
CA LYS A 140 -5.59 -14.80 9.08
C LYS A 140 -4.63 -13.90 9.84
N GLU A 141 -3.35 -14.01 9.52
CA GLU A 141 -2.36 -13.29 10.28
C GLU A 141 -2.21 -11.82 9.81
N LEU A 142 -2.58 -11.51 8.57
CA LEU A 142 -2.84 -10.13 8.13
C LEU A 142 -4.05 -9.53 8.85
N GLU A 143 -5.10 -10.30 9.11
CA GLU A 143 -6.28 -9.87 9.84
C GLU A 143 -5.93 -9.57 11.31
N GLU A 144 -5.17 -10.46 11.98
CA GLU A 144 -4.63 -10.22 13.32
C GLU A 144 -3.75 -8.95 13.37
N TYR A 145 -2.94 -8.70 12.32
CA TYR A 145 -2.12 -7.49 12.19
C TYR A 145 -2.96 -6.20 12.11
N VAL A 146 -4.11 -6.25 11.44
CA VAL A 146 -5.07 -5.14 11.36
C VAL A 146 -5.83 -4.98 12.67
N GLN A 147 -6.25 -6.09 13.29
CA GLN A 147 -7.01 -6.11 14.53
C GLN A 147 -6.26 -5.43 15.68
N ILE A 148 -4.96 -5.71 15.86
CA ILE A 148 -4.14 -5.06 16.90
C ILE A 148 -4.23 -3.53 16.82
N GLN A 149 -4.26 -2.98 15.62
CA GLN A 149 -4.30 -1.54 15.40
C GLN A 149 -5.70 -0.97 15.56
N ASN A 150 -6.72 -1.73 15.16
CA ASN A 150 -8.10 -1.38 15.44
C ASN A 150 -8.34 -1.33 16.95
N ASP A 151 -7.89 -2.34 17.70
CA ASP A 151 -8.01 -2.41 19.15
C ASP A 151 -7.26 -1.26 19.83
N ALA A 152 -6.02 -0.96 19.39
CA ALA A 152 -5.26 0.16 19.93
C ALA A 152 -5.94 1.51 19.67
N PHE A 153 -6.46 1.72 18.46
CA PHE A 153 -7.18 2.94 18.13
C PHE A 153 -8.45 3.07 18.96
N ASP A 154 -9.23 2.00 19.06
CA ASP A 154 -10.48 2.00 19.80
C ASP A 154 -10.22 2.32 21.26
N GLU A 155 -9.28 1.64 21.93
CA GLU A 155 -8.89 1.92 23.32
C GLU A 155 -8.52 3.38 23.56
N VAL A 156 -7.69 3.97 22.69
CA VAL A 156 -7.32 5.40 22.82
C VAL A 156 -8.54 6.30 22.64
N MET A 157 -9.43 5.99 21.70
CA MET A 157 -10.67 6.74 21.54
C MET A 157 -11.61 6.55 22.73
N GLU A 158 -11.59 5.39 23.38
CA GLU A 158 -12.37 5.14 24.60
C GLU A 158 -11.87 6.01 25.76
N GLU A 159 -10.56 6.00 26.00
CA GLU A 159 -9.88 6.79 27.02
C GLU A 159 -10.12 8.30 26.85
N LEU A 160 -10.22 8.77 25.60
CA LEU A 160 -10.47 10.17 25.29
C LEU A 160 -11.93 10.60 25.47
N GLY A 161 -12.87 9.67 25.73
CA GLY A 161 -14.22 10.02 26.18
C GLY A 161 -15.38 9.16 25.68
N ASN A 162 -15.24 7.83 25.58
CA ASN A 162 -16.34 6.91 25.23
C ASN A 162 -17.57 7.12 26.16
N SER A 163 -18.67 7.72 25.74
CA SER A 163 -19.68 7.18 24.82
C SER A 163 -20.51 8.32 24.21
N ASP A 164 -20.07 9.56 24.39
CA ASP A 164 -20.82 10.76 24.06
C ASP A 164 -19.93 11.68 23.22
N THR A 165 -20.23 11.77 21.92
CA THR A 165 -19.53 12.63 20.96
C THR A 165 -19.51 14.10 21.42
N THR A 166 -20.48 14.51 22.25
CA THR A 166 -20.55 15.84 22.86
C THR A 166 -19.45 16.07 23.90
N LYS A 167 -19.14 15.06 24.73
CA LYS A 167 -18.07 15.13 25.74
C LYS A 167 -16.68 15.09 25.11
N LEU A 168 -16.49 14.24 24.11
CA LEU A 168 -15.26 14.20 23.32
C LEU A 168 -15.01 15.56 22.68
N LYS A 169 -16.01 16.13 21.98
CA LYS A 169 -15.94 17.48 21.41
C LYS A 169 -15.60 18.52 22.46
N SER A 170 -16.22 18.52 23.64
CA SER A 170 -15.88 19.50 24.69
C SER A 170 -14.46 19.36 25.27
N SER A 171 -13.93 18.13 25.33
CA SER A 171 -12.59 17.84 25.88
C SER A 171 -11.48 18.15 24.88
N VAL A 172 -11.76 18.01 23.58
CA VAL A 172 -10.81 18.27 22.48
C VAL A 172 -11.01 19.61 21.78
N ALA A 173 -12.13 20.32 21.97
CA ALA A 173 -12.44 21.60 21.33
C ALA A 173 -11.44 22.73 21.63
N LYS A 174 -10.57 22.55 22.63
CA LYS A 174 -9.51 23.50 22.98
C LYS A 174 -8.18 23.23 22.30
N LEU A 175 -8.00 22.06 21.68
CA LEU A 175 -6.77 21.69 20.99
C LEU A 175 -6.85 22.12 19.54
N SER A 176 -5.74 22.63 19.00
CA SER A 176 -5.59 22.75 17.56
C SER A 176 -5.64 21.36 16.91
N GLN A 177 -5.93 21.32 15.60
CA GLN A 177 -5.91 20.09 14.81
C GLN A 177 -4.60 19.31 14.99
N ASN A 178 -3.45 20.01 14.95
CA ASN A 178 -2.14 19.37 15.02
C ASN A 178 -1.85 18.83 16.42
N GLU A 179 -2.27 19.54 17.48
CA GLU A 179 -2.18 19.04 18.85
C GLU A 179 -3.06 17.81 19.08
N LEU A 180 -4.31 17.85 18.58
CA LEU A 180 -5.23 16.72 18.65
C LEU A 180 -4.69 15.51 17.89
N TYR A 181 -4.15 15.73 16.69
CA TYR A 181 -3.47 14.70 15.92
C TYR A 181 -2.28 14.12 16.67
N GLY A 182 -1.37 14.97 17.17
CA GLY A 182 -0.17 14.55 17.89
C GLY A 182 -0.49 13.74 19.13
N MET A 183 -1.49 14.18 19.89
CA MET A 183 -1.98 13.47 21.09
C MET A 183 -2.54 12.09 20.75
N ILE A 184 -3.48 11.99 19.80
CA ILE A 184 -4.10 10.71 19.45
C ILE A 184 -3.06 9.77 18.81
N SER A 185 -2.29 10.27 17.84
CA SER A 185 -1.32 9.47 17.11
C SER A 185 -0.27 8.87 18.04
N SER A 186 0.29 9.66 18.95
CA SER A 186 1.31 9.19 19.89
C SER A 186 0.78 8.10 20.83
N ARG A 187 -0.45 8.26 21.35
CA ARG A 187 -1.09 7.24 22.19
C ARG A 187 -1.41 5.95 21.44
N VAL A 188 -1.91 6.06 20.20
CA VAL A 188 -2.20 4.86 19.40
C VAL A 188 -0.93 4.13 19.02
N VAL A 189 0.13 4.85 18.65
CA VAL A 189 1.48 4.32 18.38
C VAL A 189 2.01 3.55 19.61
N GLU A 190 1.89 4.14 20.80
CA GLU A 190 2.28 3.50 22.07
C GLU A 190 1.43 2.25 22.36
N ARG A 191 0.11 2.30 22.22
CA ARG A 191 -0.76 1.14 22.48
C ARG A 191 -0.57 0.02 21.46
N ILE A 192 -0.31 0.36 20.19
CA ILE A 192 0.09 -0.62 19.16
C ILE A 192 1.37 -1.33 19.59
N LYS A 193 2.37 -0.58 20.10
CA LYS A 193 3.63 -1.16 20.59
C LYS A 193 3.37 -2.16 21.73
N GLU A 194 2.64 -1.76 22.77
CA GLU A 194 2.34 -2.62 23.94
C GLU A 194 1.62 -3.91 23.54
N LYS A 195 0.58 -3.81 22.70
CA LYS A 195 -0.19 -4.96 22.21
C LYS A 195 0.66 -5.88 21.33
N SER A 196 1.51 -5.30 20.48
CA SER A 196 2.39 -6.06 19.60
C SER A 196 3.47 -6.82 20.39
N GLU A 197 4.05 -6.20 21.42
CA GLU A 197 5.01 -6.85 22.32
C GLU A 197 4.37 -8.01 23.08
N THR A 198 3.16 -7.81 23.59
CA THR A 198 2.39 -8.86 24.27
C THR A 198 2.13 -10.04 23.34
N TYR A 199 1.58 -9.76 22.15
CA TYR A 199 1.31 -10.78 21.14
C TYR A 199 2.58 -11.54 20.73
N ALA A 200 3.69 -10.84 20.48
CA ALA A 200 4.96 -11.45 20.10
C ALA A 200 5.50 -12.39 21.19
N ASN A 201 5.41 -11.99 22.46
CA ASN A 201 5.84 -12.81 23.58
C ASN A 201 4.96 -14.06 23.74
N GLU A 202 3.63 -13.92 23.63
CA GLU A 202 2.73 -15.07 23.64
C GLU A 202 2.96 -16.03 22.47
N LEU A 203 3.20 -15.49 21.28
CA LEU A 203 3.45 -16.28 20.08
C LEU A 203 4.73 -17.10 20.24
N LEU A 204 5.81 -16.51 20.77
CA LEU A 204 7.04 -17.23 21.07
C LEU A 204 6.85 -18.30 22.15
N GLN A 205 6.04 -18.04 23.17
CA GLN A 205 5.74 -19.04 24.19
C GLN A 205 4.97 -20.23 23.60
N LYS A 206 4.01 -19.96 22.71
CA LYS A 206 3.20 -20.98 22.02
C LYS A 206 3.99 -21.74 20.94
N LYS A 207 4.97 -21.09 20.32
CA LYS A 207 5.76 -21.59 19.19
C LYS A 207 7.26 -21.29 19.39
N PRO A 208 7.92 -21.91 20.39
CA PRO A 208 9.32 -21.63 20.71
C PRO A 208 10.28 -21.93 19.55
N GLU A 209 9.91 -22.80 18.62
CA GLU A 209 10.68 -23.08 17.39
C GLU A 209 10.87 -21.87 16.47
N LEU A 210 10.01 -20.85 16.59
CA LEU A 210 10.15 -19.56 15.89
C LEU A 210 11.38 -18.77 16.35
N SER A 211 11.96 -19.12 17.51
CA SER A 211 13.16 -18.49 18.07
C SER A 211 14.46 -19.21 17.72
N SER A 212 14.43 -20.28 16.92
CA SER A 212 15.62 -21.12 16.66
C SER A 212 15.81 -21.63 15.21
N THR A 213 15.18 -21.04 14.19
CA THR A 213 15.25 -21.58 12.81
C THR A 213 16.26 -20.91 11.85
N LEU A 214 16.78 -21.71 10.92
CA LEU A 214 17.86 -21.38 9.98
C LEU A 214 17.42 -20.52 8.78
N LYS A 215 18.38 -19.78 8.21
CA LYS A 215 18.31 -19.00 6.95
C LYS A 215 17.74 -19.82 5.77
N SER A 216 17.23 -19.11 4.76
CA SER A 216 16.60 -19.65 3.53
C SER A 216 17.25 -20.97 3.07
N SER A 217 16.48 -22.05 3.17
CA SER A 217 16.86 -23.36 2.66
C SER A 217 15.98 -23.70 1.48
N THR A 218 16.50 -24.45 0.50
CA THR A 218 15.69 -25.06 -0.57
C THR A 218 14.63 -26.02 -0.02
N SER A 219 14.78 -26.46 1.23
CA SER A 219 13.78 -27.25 1.96
C SER A 219 12.67 -26.41 2.64
N HIS A 220 12.67 -25.08 2.46
CA HIS A 220 11.68 -24.21 3.08
C HIS A 220 10.29 -24.36 2.40
N PRO A 221 9.17 -24.41 3.14
CA PRO A 221 7.82 -24.56 2.55
C PRO A 221 7.38 -23.40 1.64
N ASP A 222 8.02 -22.23 1.78
CA ASP A 222 7.81 -21.08 0.89
C ASP A 222 8.90 -20.92 -0.15
N TYR A 223 9.89 -21.82 -0.22
CA TYR A 223 10.88 -21.80 -1.30
C TYR A 223 10.17 -22.05 -2.63
N VAL A 224 10.50 -21.23 -3.61
CA VAL A 224 10.08 -21.40 -5.00
C VAL A 224 11.34 -21.40 -5.84
N ASP A 225 11.47 -22.41 -6.71
CA ASP A 225 12.62 -22.51 -7.61
C ASP A 225 12.75 -21.20 -8.43
N PRO A 226 13.92 -20.55 -8.45
CA PRO A 226 14.14 -19.31 -9.20
C PRO A 226 13.69 -19.38 -10.67
N SER A 227 13.80 -20.55 -11.30
CA SER A 227 13.36 -20.73 -12.70
C SER A 227 11.84 -20.63 -12.80
N LYS A 228 11.10 -21.18 -11.84
CA LYS A 228 9.63 -21.07 -11.76
C LYS A 228 9.19 -19.65 -11.42
N VAL A 229 9.93 -18.95 -10.57
CA VAL A 229 9.67 -17.53 -10.31
C VAL A 229 9.79 -16.73 -11.61
N LEU A 230 10.90 -16.89 -12.34
CA LEU A 230 11.13 -16.18 -13.60
C LEU A 230 10.08 -16.53 -14.68
N GLU A 231 9.66 -17.79 -14.77
CA GLU A 231 8.59 -18.24 -15.68
C GLU A 231 7.25 -17.55 -15.38
N GLN A 232 6.87 -17.48 -14.10
CA GLN A 232 5.65 -16.81 -13.69
C GLN A 232 5.73 -15.29 -13.90
N LEU A 233 6.90 -14.68 -13.67
CA LEU A 233 7.11 -13.26 -13.99
C LEU A 233 6.96 -12.99 -15.49
N ARG A 234 7.51 -13.85 -16.37
CA ARG A 234 7.30 -13.74 -17.82
C ARG A 234 5.85 -13.88 -18.26
N SER A 235 5.04 -14.59 -17.49
CA SER A 235 3.61 -14.78 -17.80
C SER A 235 2.75 -13.63 -17.26
N HIS A 236 3.11 -13.08 -16.10
CA HIS A 236 2.20 -12.23 -15.32
C HIS A 236 2.73 -10.82 -15.02
N ALA A 237 4.04 -10.59 -14.93
CA ALA A 237 4.60 -9.31 -14.49
C ALA A 237 4.48 -8.21 -15.55
N ASP A 238 4.00 -7.03 -15.18
CA ASP A 238 4.14 -5.84 -16.03
C ASP A 238 5.12 -4.86 -15.37
N ARG A 239 5.75 -4.03 -16.19
CA ARG A 239 6.62 -2.96 -15.72
C ARG A 239 5.86 -2.04 -14.75
N GLY A 240 6.50 -1.67 -13.64
CA GLY A 240 5.87 -0.88 -12.57
C GLY A 240 4.92 -1.66 -11.66
N ASN A 241 4.76 -2.99 -11.86
CA ASN A 241 4.15 -3.84 -10.83
C ASN A 241 5.07 -3.91 -9.61
N VAL A 242 4.51 -4.26 -8.45
CA VAL A 242 5.25 -4.44 -7.21
C VAL A 242 5.27 -5.93 -6.89
N LEU A 243 6.46 -6.46 -6.59
CA LEU A 243 6.65 -7.82 -6.11
C LEU A 243 6.89 -7.76 -4.61
N ILE A 244 6.06 -8.49 -3.86
CA ILE A 244 6.06 -8.48 -2.39
C ILE A 244 6.21 -9.91 -1.92
N ASN A 245 7.33 -10.26 -1.29
CA ASN A 245 7.38 -11.50 -0.52
C ASN A 245 7.09 -11.17 0.96
N LEU A 246 6.18 -11.95 1.50
CA LEU A 246 5.85 -11.93 2.91
C LEU A 246 6.22 -13.32 3.42
N PRO A 247 7.35 -13.50 4.10
CA PRO A 247 7.50 -14.75 4.85
C PRO A 247 6.28 -14.96 5.76
N GLY A 248 5.96 -16.22 6.06
CA GLY A 248 4.90 -16.63 6.99
C GLY A 248 5.06 -16.21 8.46
N SER A 249 5.79 -15.12 8.75
CA SER A 249 5.82 -14.43 10.04
C SER A 249 5.83 -12.90 9.88
N VAL A 250 4.94 -12.38 9.02
CA VAL A 250 4.79 -10.95 8.67
C VAL A 250 4.72 -10.03 9.91
N TRP A 251 4.22 -10.56 11.02
CA TRP A 251 3.91 -9.92 12.30
C TRP A 251 5.12 -9.55 13.14
N LEU A 252 6.09 -10.47 13.28
CA LEU A 252 7.22 -10.28 14.20
C LEU A 252 8.23 -9.27 13.63
N SER A 253 8.40 -9.27 12.31
CA SER A 253 9.25 -8.30 11.63
C SER A 253 8.61 -6.91 11.64
N ALA A 254 7.42 -6.74 11.07
CA ALA A 254 6.79 -5.42 10.92
C ALA A 254 6.76 -4.56 12.20
N TYR A 255 6.53 -5.13 13.39
CA TYR A 255 6.39 -4.35 14.63
C TYR A 255 7.65 -4.23 15.47
N LEU A 256 8.49 -5.25 15.52
CA LEU A 256 9.82 -5.13 16.14
C LEU A 256 10.71 -4.17 15.32
N PHE A 257 10.43 -4.02 14.03
CA PHE A 257 11.03 -3.02 13.14
C PHE A 257 10.81 -1.56 13.59
N TYR A 258 9.69 -1.26 14.27
CA TYR A 258 9.34 0.10 14.67
C TYR A 258 9.95 0.54 16.01
N TYR A 259 10.23 -0.38 16.93
CA TYR A 259 10.51 -0.01 18.32
C TYR A 259 11.72 -0.68 18.95
N ASP A 260 12.20 -1.82 18.42
CA ASP A 260 13.43 -2.46 18.89
C ASP A 260 14.13 -3.27 17.76
N PRO A 261 15.13 -2.68 17.08
CA PRO A 261 15.94 -3.39 16.08
C PRO A 261 16.69 -4.60 16.65
N LEU A 262 16.96 -4.64 17.95
CA LEU A 262 17.59 -5.79 18.60
C LEU A 262 16.56 -6.89 18.88
N ALA A 263 15.28 -6.55 19.03
CA ALA A 263 14.20 -7.51 18.98
C ALA A 263 14.08 -8.14 17.58
N ILE A 264 14.42 -7.43 16.50
CA ILE A 264 14.65 -8.09 15.20
C ILE A 264 15.72 -9.17 15.35
N THR A 265 16.87 -8.94 15.98
CA THR A 265 17.85 -10.03 16.17
C THR A 265 17.46 -11.09 17.21
N LYS A 266 16.54 -10.81 18.13
CA LYS A 266 16.07 -11.75 19.17
C LYS A 266 14.85 -12.58 18.73
N TYR A 267 14.07 -12.09 17.78
CA TYR A 267 12.81 -12.67 17.29
C TYR A 267 12.85 -12.97 15.77
N VAL A 268 13.66 -12.23 15.01
CA VAL A 268 13.97 -12.43 13.56
C VAL A 268 15.41 -12.95 13.38
N GLY A 269 16.20 -13.12 14.45
CA GLY A 269 17.56 -13.65 14.37
C GLY A 269 17.67 -15.14 14.16
N ILE A 270 16.62 -15.92 14.37
CA ILE A 270 16.67 -17.37 14.24
C ILE A 270 15.26 -17.86 13.87
N GLY A 271 14.87 -17.69 12.61
CA GLY A 271 13.59 -18.17 12.08
C GLY A 271 13.65 -18.43 10.57
N LYS A 272 12.85 -19.39 10.09
CA LYS A 272 12.76 -19.99 8.74
C LYS A 272 12.61 -19.03 7.54
N TYR A 273 12.53 -17.74 7.78
CA TYR A 273 11.86 -16.77 6.93
C TYR A 273 12.79 -15.59 6.59
N PRO A 274 13.06 -15.26 5.31
CA PRO A 274 13.72 -14.00 4.98
C PRO A 274 12.82 -12.84 5.40
N PRO A 275 13.33 -11.72 5.94
CA PRO A 275 12.50 -10.54 6.20
C PRO A 275 11.75 -10.17 4.91
N GLY A 276 10.48 -9.79 5.04
CA GLY A 276 9.68 -9.42 3.88
C GLY A 276 10.39 -8.36 3.03
N HIS A 277 10.28 -8.51 1.72
CA HIS A 277 10.96 -7.71 0.71
C HIS A 277 9.94 -7.22 -0.30
N VAL A 278 10.17 -5.98 -0.73
CA VAL A 278 9.32 -5.29 -1.70
C VAL A 278 10.20 -4.71 -2.77
N SER A 279 9.82 -4.90 -4.03
CA SER A 279 10.55 -4.34 -5.16
C SER A 279 9.64 -3.99 -6.32
N ILE A 280 10.09 -3.07 -7.16
CA ILE A 280 9.41 -2.65 -8.38
C ILE A 280 9.89 -3.52 -9.54
N ILE A 281 8.96 -4.12 -10.29
CA ILE A 281 9.27 -4.82 -11.55
C ILE A 281 9.78 -3.78 -12.57
N LYS A 282 11.04 -3.94 -13.02
CA LYS A 282 11.62 -3.03 -14.01
C LYS A 282 11.22 -3.41 -15.43
N GLN A 283 11.19 -4.69 -15.77
CA GLN A 283 11.05 -5.09 -17.18
C GLN A 283 9.61 -5.47 -17.51
N THR A 284 9.21 -5.23 -18.76
CA THR A 284 8.04 -5.87 -19.33
C THR A 284 8.30 -7.36 -19.54
N LYS A 285 7.24 -8.16 -19.66
CA LYS A 285 7.30 -9.61 -19.88
C LYS A 285 8.27 -10.03 -20.98
N SER A 286 8.28 -9.26 -22.09
CA SER A 286 9.11 -9.50 -23.27
C SER A 286 10.60 -9.20 -23.06
N ASN A 287 10.94 -8.36 -22.07
CA ASN A 287 12.28 -7.85 -21.84
C ASN A 287 12.93 -8.43 -20.57
N LEU A 288 12.25 -9.36 -19.89
CA LEU A 288 12.82 -10.08 -18.76
C LEU A 288 14.04 -10.91 -19.21
N PRO A 289 15.13 -10.93 -18.43
CA PRO A 289 16.33 -11.70 -18.77
C PRO A 289 16.02 -13.17 -19.06
N THR A 290 16.76 -13.77 -19.99
CA THR A 290 16.61 -15.19 -20.36
C THR A 290 17.05 -16.14 -19.23
N SER A 291 17.95 -15.68 -18.37
CA SER A 291 18.55 -16.42 -17.27
C SER A 291 18.15 -15.85 -15.91
N ILE A 292 18.05 -16.72 -14.89
CA ILE A 292 17.78 -16.34 -13.49
C ILE A 292 18.88 -15.47 -12.87
N TYR A 293 20.07 -15.44 -13.48
CA TYR A 293 21.21 -14.63 -13.05
C TYR A 293 21.23 -13.23 -13.68
N GLY A 294 20.34 -12.93 -14.62
CA GLY A 294 20.29 -11.62 -15.26
C GLY A 294 19.76 -10.56 -14.30
N ASP A 295 20.53 -9.49 -14.09
CA ASP A 295 20.13 -8.36 -13.28
C ASP A 295 19.04 -7.50 -13.97
N GLY A 296 18.41 -6.64 -13.19
CA GLY A 296 17.43 -5.67 -13.68
C GLY A 296 16.04 -6.25 -13.88
N VAL A 297 15.70 -7.37 -13.22
CA VAL A 297 14.33 -7.90 -13.17
C VAL A 297 13.45 -6.98 -12.32
N THR A 298 13.95 -6.67 -11.13
CA THR A 298 13.32 -5.74 -10.19
C THR A 298 14.36 -4.74 -9.67
N ILE A 299 13.91 -3.64 -9.04
CA ILE A 299 14.76 -2.64 -8.39
C ILE A 299 14.29 -2.38 -6.97
N SER A 300 15.18 -2.47 -6.00
CA SER A 300 14.89 -2.14 -4.59
C SER A 300 16.17 -1.92 -3.80
N SER A 301 16.02 -1.71 -2.49
CA SER A 301 17.12 -1.63 -1.53
C SER A 301 17.29 -2.95 -0.80
N GLN A 302 18.50 -3.52 -0.88
CA GLN A 302 18.88 -4.80 -0.28
C GLN A 302 19.76 -4.60 0.96
N ASN A 303 19.54 -5.43 1.99
CA ASN A 303 20.33 -5.36 3.20
C ASN A 303 21.83 -5.57 2.89
N GLY A 304 22.67 -4.65 3.35
CA GLY A 304 24.11 -4.65 3.10
C GLY A 304 24.55 -4.20 1.69
N ARG A 305 23.62 -3.93 0.77
CA ARG A 305 23.94 -3.49 -0.61
C ARG A 305 23.31 -2.15 -0.99
N GLY A 306 22.23 -1.75 -0.33
CA GLY A 306 21.50 -0.54 -0.67
C GLY A 306 20.68 -0.69 -1.95
N VAL A 307 20.37 0.43 -2.62
CA VAL A 307 19.54 0.45 -3.83
C VAL A 307 20.31 -0.15 -5.01
N ILE A 308 19.81 -1.26 -5.55
CA ILE A 308 20.42 -2.01 -6.64
C ILE A 308 19.36 -2.59 -7.58
N ASP A 309 19.81 -2.95 -8.78
CA ASP A 309 19.08 -3.88 -9.64
C ASP A 309 19.18 -5.31 -9.09
N GLU A 310 18.07 -6.02 -9.16
CA GLU A 310 17.93 -7.37 -8.60
C GLU A 310 17.72 -8.39 -9.72
N ASN A 311 18.35 -9.55 -9.58
CA ASN A 311 18.04 -10.77 -10.33
C ASN A 311 17.15 -11.72 -9.51
N VAL A 312 16.57 -12.73 -10.19
CA VAL A 312 15.71 -13.72 -9.54
C VAL A 312 16.49 -14.68 -8.65
N ASN A 313 17.65 -15.17 -9.11
CA ASN A 313 18.41 -16.22 -8.43
C ASN A 313 18.74 -15.89 -6.97
N THR A 314 19.20 -14.66 -6.68
CA THR A 314 19.65 -14.29 -5.33
C THR A 314 18.61 -13.54 -4.51
N HIS A 315 17.60 -12.93 -5.15
CA HIS A 315 16.65 -12.04 -4.46
C HIS A 315 15.21 -12.55 -4.44
N TRP A 316 14.85 -13.48 -5.33
CA TRP A 316 13.48 -13.97 -5.49
C TRP A 316 13.43 -15.49 -5.65
N ASN A 317 13.46 -16.20 -4.52
CA ASN A 317 13.38 -17.65 -4.44
C ASN A 317 12.32 -18.13 -3.44
N CYS A 318 11.27 -17.33 -3.26
CA CYS A 318 10.18 -17.63 -2.35
C CYS A 318 8.82 -17.22 -2.92
N LYS A 319 7.75 -17.68 -2.25
CA LYS A 319 6.38 -17.25 -2.56
C LYS A 319 6.28 -15.73 -2.46
N ALA A 320 5.59 -15.15 -3.42
CA ALA A 320 5.45 -13.70 -3.52
C ALA A 320 4.11 -13.32 -4.13
N HIS A 321 3.63 -12.15 -3.75
CA HIS A 321 2.47 -11.49 -4.34
C HIS A 321 2.98 -10.54 -5.41
N LEU A 322 2.60 -10.80 -6.67
CA LEU A 322 2.76 -9.85 -7.75
C LEU A 322 1.51 -8.96 -7.76
N CYS A 323 1.72 -7.67 -7.56
CA CYS A 323 0.65 -6.69 -7.41
C CYS A 323 0.78 -5.57 -8.44
N TYR A 324 -0.35 -4.98 -8.84
CA TYR A 324 -0.34 -3.70 -9.54
C TYR A 324 -0.73 -2.58 -8.57
N VAL A 325 -0.32 -1.35 -8.91
CA VAL A 325 -0.63 -0.15 -8.13
C VAL A 325 -1.72 0.65 -8.85
N LYS A 326 -2.71 1.12 -8.09
CA LYS A 326 -3.82 1.92 -8.56
C LYS A 326 -4.15 3.05 -7.59
N LYS A 327 -4.90 4.06 -8.05
CA LYS A 327 -5.56 5.09 -7.23
C LYS A 327 -6.98 5.27 -7.73
N ARG A 328 -7.85 5.81 -6.87
CA ARG A 328 -9.23 6.17 -7.22
C ARG A 328 -9.32 7.67 -7.52
N LYS A 329 -9.93 7.99 -8.66
CA LYS A 329 -10.49 9.31 -8.95
C LYS A 329 -12.00 9.23 -8.68
N TRP A 330 -12.44 9.87 -7.61
CA TRP A 330 -13.81 9.85 -7.12
C TRP A 330 -14.72 10.70 -8.01
N GLN A 331 -15.86 10.12 -8.38
CA GLN A 331 -16.94 10.81 -9.09
C GLN A 331 -18.08 11.02 -8.10
N TRP A 332 -18.13 12.21 -7.49
CA TRP A 332 -19.04 12.53 -6.41
C TRP A 332 -20.41 12.97 -6.93
N ARG A 333 -21.43 12.17 -6.60
CA ARG A 333 -22.83 12.31 -7.02
C ARG A 333 -23.81 11.87 -5.92
N GLY A 334 -23.47 12.17 -4.66
CA GLY A 334 -24.20 11.67 -3.49
C GLY A 334 -24.33 10.14 -3.51
N PHE A 335 -25.55 9.61 -3.45
CA PHE A 335 -25.83 8.16 -3.46
C PHE A 335 -25.48 7.44 -4.77
N LYS A 336 -25.24 8.16 -5.88
CA LYS A 336 -24.80 7.59 -7.17
C LYS A 336 -23.29 7.73 -7.40
N SER A 337 -22.55 7.96 -6.32
CA SER A 337 -21.11 8.13 -6.41
C SER A 337 -20.41 6.85 -6.83
N GLY A 338 -19.31 7.03 -7.52
CA GLY A 338 -18.42 5.96 -7.97
C GLY A 338 -16.99 6.45 -8.02
N PHE A 339 -16.13 5.65 -8.63
CA PHE A 339 -14.77 6.05 -8.91
C PHE A 339 -14.26 5.43 -10.20
N LYS A 340 -13.30 6.11 -10.81
CA LYS A 340 -12.45 5.56 -11.86
C LYS A 340 -11.12 5.16 -11.28
N THR A 341 -10.63 4.02 -11.75
CA THR A 341 -9.28 3.57 -11.41
C THR A 341 -8.28 4.27 -12.31
N VAL A 342 -7.23 4.83 -11.70
CA VAL A 342 -6.08 5.43 -12.39
C VAL A 342 -4.80 4.69 -11.99
N TYR A 343 -3.81 4.70 -12.87
CA TYR A 343 -2.56 3.94 -12.74
C TYR A 343 -1.34 4.89 -12.81
N PRO A 344 -0.25 4.58 -12.11
CA PRO A 344 0.96 5.40 -12.16
C PRO A 344 1.67 5.28 -13.51
N ASP A 345 2.45 6.30 -13.86
CA ASP A 345 3.42 6.22 -14.94
C ASP A 345 4.60 5.34 -14.51
N ALA A 346 4.61 4.09 -15.00
CA ALA A 346 5.60 3.09 -14.61
C ALA A 346 7.04 3.53 -14.91
N ASP A 347 7.27 4.30 -15.99
CA ASP A 347 8.60 4.74 -16.36
C ASP A 347 9.15 5.77 -15.39
N LYS A 348 8.31 6.70 -14.92
CA LYS A 348 8.73 7.68 -13.91
C LYS A 348 8.97 7.05 -12.54
N VAL A 349 8.12 6.10 -12.14
CA VAL A 349 8.31 5.32 -10.91
C VAL A 349 9.67 4.64 -10.94
N ILE A 350 10.01 3.94 -12.03
CA ILE A 350 11.28 3.22 -12.15
C ILE A 350 12.46 4.17 -12.28
N ALA A 351 12.33 5.24 -13.07
CA ALA A 351 13.40 6.23 -13.23
C ALA A 351 13.78 6.88 -11.89
N TYR A 352 12.81 7.12 -11.01
CA TYR A 352 13.12 7.57 -9.65
C TYR A 352 13.95 6.52 -8.90
N ALA A 353 13.52 5.25 -8.85
CA ALA A 353 14.29 4.20 -8.18
C ALA A 353 15.71 4.05 -8.74
N GLU A 354 15.87 4.10 -10.07
CA GLU A 354 17.16 4.03 -10.76
C GLU A 354 18.07 5.20 -10.38
N SER A 355 17.52 6.41 -10.26
CA SER A 355 18.29 7.58 -9.82
C SER A 355 18.82 7.47 -8.38
N GLN A 356 18.36 6.50 -7.60
CA GLN A 356 18.81 6.25 -6.24
C GLN A 356 19.81 5.09 -6.13
N ILE A 357 20.16 4.42 -7.23
CA ILE A 357 21.13 3.31 -7.24
C ILE A 357 22.44 3.73 -6.57
N GLY A 358 22.98 2.85 -5.72
CA GLY A 358 24.21 3.09 -4.96
C GLY A 358 24.00 3.77 -3.60
N LYS A 359 22.79 4.28 -3.30
CA LYS A 359 22.48 4.74 -1.93
C LYS A 359 22.42 3.56 -0.97
N PRO A 360 23.00 3.70 0.24
CA PRO A 360 23.12 2.60 1.20
C PRO A 360 21.78 2.14 1.77
N TYR A 361 21.80 0.92 2.31
CA TYR A 361 20.68 0.39 3.09
C TYR A 361 20.63 1.07 4.46
N CYS A 362 19.44 1.47 4.94
CA CYS A 362 19.33 2.06 6.28
C CYS A 362 19.60 1.01 7.37
N SER A 363 20.37 1.37 8.40
CA SER A 363 20.72 0.48 9.51
C SER A 363 20.54 1.15 10.87
N GLY A 364 20.38 0.36 11.94
CA GLY A 364 20.26 0.89 13.30
C GLY A 364 19.07 1.86 13.45
N TRP A 365 19.32 3.06 13.95
CA TRP A 365 18.26 4.07 14.12
C TRP A 365 17.70 4.62 12.79
N ASP A 366 18.52 4.65 11.73
CA ASP A 366 18.08 5.08 10.40
C ASP A 366 17.06 4.10 9.82
N PHE A 367 17.11 2.83 10.22
CA PHE A 367 16.15 1.82 9.83
C PHE A 367 14.75 2.10 10.42
N ILE A 368 14.68 2.40 11.72
CA ILE A 368 13.44 2.71 12.43
C ILE A 368 12.78 3.97 11.87
N THR A 369 13.61 4.93 11.47
CA THR A 369 13.19 6.24 10.96
C THR A 369 13.24 6.33 9.43
N ALA A 370 13.30 5.20 8.73
CA ALA A 370 13.62 5.15 7.30
C ALA A 370 12.66 5.98 6.43
N LYS A 371 11.42 6.22 6.88
CA LYS A 371 10.44 7.03 6.14
C LYS A 371 10.91 8.48 5.95
N SER A 372 11.66 9.05 6.90
CA SER A 372 12.18 10.42 6.83
C SER A 372 13.59 10.52 6.22
N ARG A 373 14.25 9.39 5.89
CA ARG A 373 15.64 9.38 5.41
C ARG A 373 15.75 9.51 3.90
N THR A 374 16.55 10.42 3.37
CA THR A 374 16.81 10.57 1.93
C THR A 374 18.21 10.09 1.50
N SER A 375 19.10 9.87 2.46
CA SER A 375 20.49 9.42 2.26
C SER A 375 20.64 7.90 2.24
N CYS A 376 19.65 7.15 2.77
CA CYS A 376 19.61 5.69 2.75
C CYS A 376 18.18 5.23 2.47
N PHE A 377 18.02 3.96 2.08
CA PHE A 377 16.72 3.36 1.83
C PHE A 377 16.61 1.94 2.40
N ILE A 378 15.40 1.55 2.79
CA ILE A 378 15.02 0.14 2.93
C ILE A 378 14.12 -0.24 1.75
N CYS A 379 13.85 -1.53 1.56
CA CYS A 379 13.10 -2.02 0.40
C CYS A 379 11.72 -1.35 0.23
N THR A 380 11.01 -1.14 1.34
CA THR A 380 9.71 -0.49 1.35
C THR A 380 9.78 1.01 1.09
N THR A 381 10.79 1.73 1.62
CA THR A 381 10.86 3.19 1.48
C THR A 381 11.30 3.64 0.10
N ILE A 382 12.21 2.91 -0.57
CA ILE A 382 12.52 3.20 -1.98
C ILE A 382 11.32 2.91 -2.87
N THR A 383 10.63 1.79 -2.64
CA THR A 383 9.42 1.43 -3.39
C THR A 383 8.35 2.49 -3.19
N TRP A 384 7.97 2.79 -1.95
CA TRP A 384 6.95 3.79 -1.62
C TRP A 384 7.25 5.15 -2.25
N ARG A 385 8.46 5.69 -2.06
CA ARG A 385 8.79 7.02 -2.60
C ARG A 385 8.75 7.07 -4.12
N SER A 386 9.06 5.97 -4.80
CA SER A 386 8.98 5.91 -6.25
C SER A 386 7.56 6.13 -6.76
N PHE A 387 6.56 5.58 -6.06
CA PHE A 387 5.14 5.78 -6.38
C PHE A 387 4.58 7.10 -5.83
N ASP A 388 5.04 7.53 -4.66
CA ASP A 388 4.60 8.78 -4.01
C ASP A 388 4.91 10.01 -4.87
N ARG A 389 6.04 9.99 -5.61
CA ARG A 389 6.40 11.01 -6.59
C ARG A 389 5.39 11.17 -7.73
N GLU A 390 4.65 10.11 -8.06
CA GLU A 390 3.56 10.12 -9.03
C GLU A 390 2.18 10.32 -8.37
N GLY A 391 2.14 10.60 -7.06
CA GLY A 391 0.89 10.82 -6.31
C GLY A 391 0.19 9.55 -5.83
N PHE A 392 0.92 8.43 -5.73
CA PHE A 392 0.40 7.13 -5.27
C PHE A 392 1.04 6.74 -3.94
N ASN A 393 0.30 6.93 -2.84
CA ASN A 393 0.76 6.55 -1.52
C ASN A 393 0.46 5.07 -1.23
N ILE A 394 1.39 4.19 -1.62
CA ILE A 394 1.18 2.74 -1.67
C ILE A 394 1.36 2.00 -0.33
N HIS A 395 1.27 2.69 0.79
CA HIS A 395 1.27 2.05 2.10
C HIS A 395 0.00 2.43 2.87
N ARG A 396 -0.42 1.55 3.79
CA ARG A 396 -1.66 1.71 4.55
C ARG A 396 -1.70 3.02 5.37
N LEU A 397 -2.91 3.58 5.54
CA LEU A 397 -3.14 4.91 6.13
C LEU A 397 -2.63 5.04 7.58
N LEU A 398 -2.82 4.01 8.41
CA LEU A 398 -2.31 3.95 9.78
C LEU A 398 -0.81 3.75 9.83
N ALA A 399 -0.15 3.26 8.78
CA ALA A 399 1.30 3.30 8.72
C ALA A 399 1.83 4.73 8.48
N ARG A 400 0.95 5.73 8.29
CA ARG A 400 1.41 7.10 8.00
C ARG A 400 2.04 7.84 9.15
N TRP A 401 1.59 7.58 10.38
CA TRP A 401 2.24 8.11 11.58
C TRP A 401 3.41 7.25 12.07
N MET A 402 3.65 6.10 11.44
CA MET A 402 4.76 5.24 11.82
C MET A 402 6.07 5.75 11.19
N PRO A 403 7.21 5.65 11.90
CA PRO A 403 8.48 6.22 11.43
C PRO A 403 9.16 5.40 10.31
N THR A 404 8.68 4.20 10.03
CA THR A 404 9.09 3.33 8.92
C THR A 404 7.87 2.71 8.22
N ILE A 405 8.08 1.82 7.25
CA ILE A 405 7.00 1.15 6.50
C ILE A 405 7.34 -0.34 6.46
N ALA A 406 6.43 -1.20 6.92
CA ALA A 406 6.61 -2.63 6.80
C ALA A 406 6.11 -3.14 5.43
N PRO A 407 6.65 -4.25 4.88
CA PRO A 407 6.14 -4.87 3.66
C PRO A 407 4.63 -5.18 3.72
N ALA A 408 4.14 -5.56 4.90
CA ALA A 408 2.71 -5.78 5.17
C ALA A 408 1.87 -4.54 4.92
N ASP A 409 2.38 -3.36 5.29
CA ASP A 409 1.68 -2.10 5.08
C ASP A 409 1.54 -1.75 3.59
N ILE A 410 2.48 -2.21 2.76
CA ILE A 410 2.37 -2.09 1.30
C ILE A 410 1.33 -3.08 0.77
N LEU A 411 1.40 -4.36 1.15
CA LEU A 411 0.42 -5.35 0.67
C LEU A 411 -1.01 -4.93 1.05
N LEU A 412 -1.22 -4.51 2.29
CA LEU A 412 -2.55 -4.14 2.82
C LEU A 412 -3.08 -2.80 2.29
N SER A 413 -2.25 -1.99 1.64
CA SER A 413 -2.70 -0.71 1.06
C SER A 413 -3.82 -0.92 0.03
N ASP A 414 -4.86 -0.09 0.06
CA ASP A 414 -5.94 -0.12 -0.95
C ASP A 414 -5.47 0.33 -2.34
N HIS A 415 -4.27 0.91 -2.43
CA HIS A 415 -3.62 1.21 -3.70
C HIS A 415 -2.94 -0.01 -4.33
N VAL A 416 -2.68 -1.07 -3.58
CA VAL A 416 -1.94 -2.26 -4.04
C VAL A 416 -2.93 -3.40 -4.22
N VAL A 417 -3.07 -3.92 -5.44
CA VAL A 417 -4.01 -5.00 -5.74
C VAL A 417 -3.25 -6.22 -6.23
N GLU A 418 -3.55 -7.37 -5.62
CA GLU A 418 -2.98 -8.64 -6.04
C GLU A 418 -3.40 -8.98 -7.47
N LYS A 419 -2.41 -9.34 -8.28
CA LYS A 419 -2.58 -9.80 -9.66
C LYS A 419 -2.36 -11.30 -9.78
N HIS A 420 -1.31 -11.80 -9.13
CA HIS A 420 -0.90 -13.20 -9.20
C HIS A 420 -0.07 -13.60 -7.99
N LYS A 421 -0.20 -14.85 -7.54
CA LYS A 421 0.65 -15.42 -6.49
C LYS A 421 1.72 -16.31 -7.10
N ILE A 422 2.97 -15.93 -6.90
CA ILE A 422 4.14 -16.75 -7.23
C ILE A 422 4.21 -17.91 -6.25
N LYS A 423 4.20 -19.14 -6.78
CA LYS A 423 4.20 -20.39 -6.01
C LYS A 423 5.03 -21.49 -6.63
#